data_AF-A0A953X7D9-F1
#
_entry.id   AF-A0A953X7D9-F1
#
_cell.length_a   1.000
_cell.length_b   1.000
_cell.length_c   1.000
_cell.angle_alpha   90.00
_cell.angle_beta   90.00
_cell.angle_gamma   90.00
#
_symmetry.space_group_name_H-M   'P 1'
#
loop_
_entity.id
_entity.type
_entity.pdbx_description
1 polymer ?
#
loop_
_entity_poly.entity_id
_entity_poly.type
_entity_poly.pdbx_seq_one_letter_code
_entity_poly.pdbx_strand_id
1 'polypeptide(L)'
;MDGRGISSPADILAPAKGAPRTTAEDLARQTRVVERTRLPVDAFDLTNTPMVILNEDRQIVHANASFLAISGYDSVEHVRGKRPGEAI
;
A
#
# COMPACT_ATOMS: atom_id res chain seq x y z
N MET A 1 15.27 32.66 11.83
CA MET A 1 15.59 31.56 10.90
C MET A 1 14.58 30.47 11.23
N ASP A 2 13.46 30.47 10.53
CA ASP A 2 12.28 29.71 10.94
C ASP A 2 12.39 28.28 10.41
N GLY A 3 12.54 27.34 11.34
CA GLY A 3 12.54 25.91 11.09
C GLY A 3 11.17 25.48 10.59
N ARG A 4 11.00 25.47 9.27
CA ARG A 4 9.88 24.75 8.64
C ARG A 4 10.03 23.30 9.02
N GLY A 5 9.16 22.84 9.91
CA GLY A 5 9.02 21.43 10.28
C GLY A 5 8.70 20.62 9.05
N ILE A 6 9.73 20.06 8.44
CA ILE A 6 9.59 18.97 7.49
C ILE A 6 9.01 17.80 8.29
N SER A 7 7.73 17.49 8.05
CA SER A 7 7.11 16.28 8.54
C SER A 7 7.98 15.08 8.15
N SER A 8 8.12 14.12 9.06
CA SER A 8 8.87 12.90 8.75
C SER A 8 8.24 12.21 7.54
N PRO A 9 9.01 11.56 6.65
CA PRO A 9 8.44 10.76 5.56
C PRO A 9 7.35 9.78 6.03
N ALA A 10 7.43 9.30 7.28
CA ALA A 10 6.43 8.45 7.91
C ALA A 10 5.09 9.17 8.17
N ASP A 11 5.13 10.47 8.52
CA ASP A 11 3.93 11.27 8.83
C ASP A 11 3.10 11.57 7.58
N ILE A 12 3.72 11.56 6.39
CA ILE A 12 3.05 11.76 5.09
C ILE A 12 2.21 10.53 4.72
N LEU A 13 2.70 9.33 5.08
CA LEU A 13 2.04 8.06 4.78
C LEU A 13 1.07 7.63 5.89
N ALA A 14 1.17 8.21 7.08
CA ALA A 14 0.30 7.91 8.20
C ALA A 14 -1.06 8.61 8.06
N PRO A 15 -2.17 7.85 7.96
CA PRO A 15 -3.50 8.43 8.08
C PRO A 15 -3.76 8.98 9.48
N ALA A 16 -4.59 10.02 9.54
CA ALA A 16 -5.08 10.57 10.80
C ALA A 16 -5.71 9.44 11.63
N LYS A 17 -5.46 9.49 12.95
CA LYS A 17 -6.04 8.54 13.90
C LYS A 17 -7.57 8.55 13.78
N GLY A 18 -8.17 7.38 13.52
CA GLY A 18 -9.62 7.24 13.31
C GLY A 18 -10.11 7.52 11.89
N ALA A 19 -9.21 7.74 10.92
CA ALA A 19 -9.62 7.88 9.53
C ALA A 19 -10.38 6.64 9.03
N PRO A 20 -11.44 6.81 8.22
CA PRO A 20 -12.26 5.72 7.68
C PRO A 20 -11.44 4.60 7.04
N ARG A 21 -12.02 3.40 7.06
CA ARG A 21 -11.48 2.22 6.39
C ARG A 21 -12.56 1.60 5.52
N THR A 22 -12.14 1.09 4.37
CA THR A 22 -12.96 0.33 3.45
C THR A 22 -13.39 -0.99 4.11
N THR A 23 -14.59 -1.45 3.77
CA THR A 23 -15.10 -2.76 4.22
C THR A 23 -14.28 -3.91 3.64
N ALA A 24 -14.31 -5.08 4.27
CA ALA A 24 -13.61 -6.27 3.74
C ALA A 24 -14.14 -6.67 2.34
N GLU A 25 -15.45 -6.49 2.11
CA GLU A 25 -16.09 -6.82 0.83
C GLU A 25 -15.62 -5.88 -0.29
N ASP A 26 -15.63 -4.57 -0.04
CA ASP A 26 -15.16 -3.59 -1.02
C ASP A 26 -13.66 -3.73 -1.29
N LEU A 27 -12.86 -4.01 -0.27
CA LEU A 27 -11.44 -4.28 -0.42
C LEU A 27 -11.22 -5.49 -1.35
N ALA A 28 -11.94 -6.59 -1.12
CA ALA A 28 -11.85 -7.77 -1.98
C ALA A 28 -12.29 -7.49 -3.42
N ARG A 29 -13.29 -6.63 -3.62
CA ARG A 29 -13.74 -6.17 -4.94
C ARG A 29 -12.65 -5.34 -5.64
N GLN A 30 -12.04 -4.40 -4.94
CA GLN A 30 -10.97 -3.54 -5.47
C GLN A 30 -9.73 -4.34 -5.85
N THR A 31 -9.29 -5.27 -5.00
CA THR A 31 -8.18 -6.17 -5.33
C THR A 31 -8.44 -6.97 -6.60
N ARG A 32 -9.65 -7.54 -6.76
CA ARG A 32 -10.00 -8.27 -7.99
C ARG A 32 -9.91 -7.41 -9.24
N VAL A 33 -10.22 -6.12 -9.16
CA VAL A 33 -10.08 -5.20 -10.31
C VAL A 33 -8.60 -5.07 -10.69
N VAL A 34 -7.73 -4.89 -9.71
CA VAL A 34 -6.27 -4.80 -9.94
C VAL A 34 -5.74 -6.10 -10.56
N GLU A 35 -6.02 -7.25 -9.94
CA GLU A 35 -5.52 -8.57 -10.38
C GLU A 35 -6.00 -8.97 -11.78
N ARG A 36 -7.18 -8.48 -12.21
CA ARG A 36 -7.68 -8.72 -13.58
C ARG A 36 -6.92 -7.93 -14.65
N THR A 37 -6.19 -6.90 -14.25
CA THR A 37 -5.40 -6.07 -15.16
C THR A 37 -3.98 -6.66 -15.25
N ARG A 38 -3.85 -7.84 -15.89
CA ARG A 38 -2.61 -8.63 -15.90
C ARG A 38 -1.37 -7.87 -16.39
N LEU A 39 -1.46 -7.19 -17.53
CA LEU A 39 -0.29 -6.53 -18.15
C LEU A 39 0.33 -5.42 -17.28
N PRO A 40 -0.44 -4.51 -16.66
CA PRO A 40 0.12 -3.56 -15.69
C PRO A 40 0.70 -4.19 -14.43
N VAL A 41 0.12 -5.28 -13.92
CA VAL A 41 0.61 -5.96 -12.70
C VAL A 41 1.94 -6.66 -12.95
N ASP A 42 2.06 -7.37 -14.08
CA ASP A 42 3.31 -8.05 -14.43
C ASP A 42 4.45 -7.02 -14.59
N ALA A 43 4.18 -5.90 -15.27
CA ALA A 43 5.17 -4.83 -15.40
C ALA A 43 5.54 -4.18 -14.05
N PHE A 44 4.56 -4.02 -13.16
CA PHE A 44 4.74 -3.49 -11.81
C PHE A 44 5.60 -4.42 -10.93
N ASP A 45 5.39 -5.73 -11.03
CA ASP A 45 6.16 -6.76 -10.32
C ASP A 45 7.59 -6.92 -10.81
N LEU A 46 7.86 -6.62 -12.09
CA LEU A 46 9.21 -6.65 -12.66
C LEU A 46 10.10 -5.48 -12.21
N THR A 47 9.54 -4.47 -11.53
CA THR A 47 10.32 -3.34 -11.03
C THR A 47 11.02 -3.65 -9.70
N ASN A 48 12.32 -3.33 -9.61
CA ASN A 48 13.09 -3.43 -8.37
C ASN A 48 12.84 -2.26 -7.39
N THR A 49 11.86 -1.41 -7.69
CA THR A 49 11.45 -0.31 -6.83
C THR A 49 10.29 -0.78 -5.96
N PRO A 50 10.32 -0.56 -4.63
CA PRO A 50 9.18 -0.86 -3.78
C PRO A 50 7.95 -0.05 -4.19
N MET A 51 6.85 -0.73 -4.54
CA MET A 51 5.62 -0.10 -4.99
C MET A 51 4.39 -0.73 -4.33
N VAL A 52 3.40 0.10 -4.04
CA VAL A 52 2.09 -0.30 -3.52
C VAL A 52 0.98 0.42 -4.29
N ILE A 53 -0.13 -0.28 -4.48
CA ILE A 53 -1.38 0.31 -4.96
C ILE A 53 -2.28 0.47 -3.73
N LEU A 54 -2.78 1.68 -3.54
CA LEU A 54 -3.66 2.04 -2.43
C LEU A 54 -5.07 2.32 -2.95
N ASN A 55 -6.07 2.04 -2.11
CA ASN A 55 -7.41 2.60 -2.32
C ASN A 55 -7.53 4.01 -1.71
N GLU A 56 -8.71 4.62 -1.85
CA GLU A 56 -9.01 5.97 -1.35
C GLU A 56 -8.85 6.09 0.18
N ASP A 57 -9.04 5.00 0.92
CA ASP A 57 -8.85 4.93 2.38
C ASP A 57 -7.39 4.65 2.80
N ARG A 58 -6.46 4.73 1.83
CA ARG A 58 -5.01 4.47 1.99
C ARG A 58 -4.68 3.07 2.44
N GLN A 59 -5.53 2.10 2.10
CA GLN A 59 -5.29 0.69 2.36
C GLN A 59 -4.67 0.03 1.13
N ILE A 60 -3.68 -0.84 1.37
CA ILE A 60 -2.99 -1.61 0.35
C ILE A 60 -4.01 -2.56 -0.32
N VAL A 61 -4.21 -2.39 -1.62
CA VAL A 61 -4.97 -3.34 -2.45
C VAL A 61 -4.05 -4.31 -3.17
N HIS A 62 -2.80 -3.90 -3.43
CA HIS A 62 -1.75 -4.71 -4.06
C HIS A 62 -0.35 -4.15 -3.72
N ALA A 63 0.67 -4.99 -3.72
CA ALA A 63 2.06 -4.63 -3.46
C ALA A 63 2.98 -5.54 -4.27
N ASN A 64 4.07 -4.99 -4.81
CA ASN A 64 5.00 -5.80 -5.61
C ASN A 64 5.96 -6.60 -4.73
N ALA A 65 6.65 -7.54 -5.36
CA ALA A 65 7.70 -8.34 -4.73
C ALA A 65 8.76 -7.48 -4.02
N SER A 66 9.16 -6.35 -4.61
CA SER A 66 10.14 -5.44 -4.01
C SER A 66 9.66 -4.83 -2.70
N PHE A 67 8.38 -4.42 -2.62
CA PHE A 67 7.79 -3.94 -1.37
C PHE A 67 7.68 -5.04 -0.31
N LEU A 68 7.23 -6.23 -0.71
CA LEU A 68 7.11 -7.39 0.18
C LEU A 68 8.47 -7.79 0.80
N ALA A 69 9.52 -7.81 -0.01
CA ALA A 69 10.87 -8.12 0.44
C ALA A 69 11.39 -7.14 1.51
N ILE A 70 11.19 -5.82 1.32
CA ILE A 70 11.65 -4.83 2.31
C ILE A 70 10.79 -4.79 3.57
N SER A 71 9.53 -5.20 3.48
CA SER A 71 8.59 -5.24 4.60
C SER A 71 8.63 -6.57 5.37
N GLY A 72 9.38 -7.57 4.88
CA GLY A 72 9.53 -8.86 5.52
C GLY A 72 8.30 -9.77 5.40
N TYR A 73 7.46 -9.57 4.38
CA TYR A 73 6.31 -10.43 4.10
C TYR A 73 6.55 -11.26 2.83
N ASP A 74 6.11 -12.51 2.84
CA ASP A 74 6.27 -13.41 1.68
C ASP A 74 5.09 -13.35 0.70
N SER A 75 4.02 -12.65 1.05
CA SER A 75 2.79 -12.63 0.26
C SER A 75 1.98 -11.35 0.48
N VAL A 76 1.32 -10.90 -0.59
CA VAL A 76 0.51 -9.67 -0.60
C VAL A 76 -0.70 -9.75 0.34
N GLU A 77 -1.20 -10.96 0.60
CA GLU A 77 -2.31 -11.23 1.51
C GLU A 77 -2.02 -10.75 2.94
N HIS A 78 -0.76 -10.79 3.38
CA HIS A 78 -0.37 -10.34 4.71
C HIS A 78 -0.35 -8.82 4.89
N VAL A 79 -0.28 -8.08 3.79
CA VAL A 79 -0.27 -6.60 3.78
C VAL A 79 -1.56 -5.99 3.26
N ARG A 80 -2.40 -6.78 2.56
CA ARG A 80 -3.67 -6.33 2.02
C ARG A 80 -4.57 -5.76 3.11
N GLY A 81 -5.14 -4.58 2.86
CA GLY A 81 -5.99 -3.87 3.82
C GLY A 81 -5.24 -3.11 4.91
N LYS A 82 -3.94 -3.33 5.08
CA LYS A 82 -3.08 -2.50 5.94
C LYS A 82 -2.81 -1.15 5.27
N ARG A 83 -2.52 -0.13 6.05
CA ARG A 83 -1.88 1.10 5.58
C ARG A 83 -0.36 0.87 5.49
N PRO A 84 0.38 1.59 4.62
CA PRO A 84 1.83 1.37 4.47
C PRO A 84 2.57 1.35 5.80
N GLY A 85 2.33 2.31 6.69
CA GLY A 85 2.98 2.35 8.02
C GLY A 85 2.54 1.26 9.02
N GLU A 86 1.54 0.45 8.70
CA GLU A 86 1.18 -0.77 9.47
C GLU A 86 1.89 -2.02 8.93
N ALA A 87 2.56 -1.90 7.78
CA ALA A 87 3.22 -2.96 7.05
C ALA A 87 4.76 -2.85 7.06
N ILE A 88 5.34 -1.88 7.77
CA ILE A 88 6.80 -1.69 7.95
C ILE A 88 7.12 -1.40 9.42
#